data_AF-A0A417JWU1-F1
#
_entry.id   AF-A0A417JWU1-F1
#
_cell.length_a   1.000
_cell.length_b   1.000
_cell.length_c   1.000
_cell.angle_alpha   90.00
_cell.angle_beta   90.00
_cell.angle_gamma   90.00
#
_symmetry.space_group_name_H-M   'P 1'
#
loop_
_entity.id
_entity.type
_entity.pdbx_description
1 polymer ?
#
loop_
_entity_poly.entity_id
_entity_poly.type
_entity_poly.pdbx_seq_one_letter_code
_entity_poly.pdbx_strand_id
1 'polypeptide(L)'
;MKIIYRAEDGKEFEKKTDCLLYERTLNLYYENTIQKDKIRRNFADALSEYEVNEIARILEYGLSKSDLSELAKLHKAKHFRAKIEDLLTTDNFHTDCDNFVKENYDLYIE
;
A
#
# COMPACT_ATOMS: atom_id res chain seq x y z
N MET A 1 -41.11 3.82 -21.15
CA MET A 1 -39.79 4.48 -21.28
C MET A 1 -38.98 4.15 -20.04
N LYS A 2 -37.84 3.48 -20.20
CA LYS A 2 -36.95 3.14 -19.08
C LYS A 2 -35.85 4.19 -19.01
N ILE A 3 -35.64 4.80 -17.85
CA ILE A 3 -34.52 5.73 -17.65
C ILE A 3 -33.29 4.87 -17.38
N ILE A 4 -32.20 5.12 -18.12
CA ILE A 4 -30.89 4.52 -17.90
C ILE A 4 -29.96 5.62 -17.39
N TYR A 5 -29.26 5.34 -16.30
CA TYR A 5 -28.24 6.21 -15.73
C TYR A 5 -26.87 5.73 -16.21
N ARG A 6 -26.00 6.66 -16.60
CA ARG A 6 -24.67 6.33 -17.13
C ARG A 6 -23.61 7.00 -16.26
N ALA A 7 -22.64 6.21 -15.84
CA ALA A 7 -21.42 6.62 -15.15
C ALA A 7 -20.48 7.43 -16.07
N GLU A 8 -19.50 8.13 -15.50
CA GLU A 8 -18.47 8.89 -16.20
C GLU A 8 -17.64 7.99 -17.12
N ASP A 9 -17.40 6.73 -16.73
CA ASP A 9 -16.72 5.72 -17.53
C ASP A 9 -17.60 5.08 -18.61
N GLY A 10 -18.87 5.48 -18.69
CA GLY A 10 -19.85 4.99 -19.67
C GLY A 10 -20.65 3.77 -19.22
N LYS A 11 -20.43 3.22 -18.02
CA LYS A 11 -21.18 2.06 -17.51
C LYS A 11 -22.63 2.45 -17.19
N GLU A 12 -23.57 1.56 -17.54
CA GLU A 12 -25.00 1.83 -17.44
C GLU A 12 -25.66 1.13 -16.24
N PHE A 13 -26.65 1.81 -15.65
CA PHE A 13 -27.39 1.38 -14.47
C PHE A 13 -28.87 1.70 -14.61
N GLU A 14 -29.72 0.83 -14.06
CA GLU A 14 -31.17 1.03 -14.07
C GLU A 14 -31.66 1.93 -12.93
N LYS A 15 -30.84 2.10 -11.89
CA LYS A 15 -31.12 2.92 -10.72
C LYS A 15 -30.06 4.00 -10.56
N LYS A 16 -30.50 5.23 -10.28
CA LYS A 16 -29.60 6.36 -9.99
C LYS A 16 -28.69 6.07 -8.80
N THR A 17 -29.22 5.43 -7.76
CA THR A 17 -28.48 5.10 -6.53
C THR A 17 -27.29 4.20 -6.82
N ASP A 18 -27.46 3.21 -7.69
CA ASP A 18 -26.42 2.22 -7.99
C ASP A 18 -25.31 2.87 -8.83
N CYS A 19 -25.68 3.74 -9.77
CA CYS A 19 -24.74 4.57 -10.52
C CYS A 19 -23.91 5.46 -9.59
N LEU A 20 -24.55 6.18 -8.66
CA LEU A 20 -23.85 7.06 -7.71
C LEU A 20 -22.94 6.28 -6.74
N LEU A 21 -23.38 5.10 -6.28
CA LEU A 21 -22.57 4.25 -5.42
C LEU A 21 -21.33 3.73 -6.16
N TYR A 22 -21.50 3.34 -7.42
CA TYR A 22 -20.40 2.90 -8.27
C TYR A 22 -19.34 3.99 -8.44
N GLU A 23 -19.76 5.21 -8.81
CA GLU A 23 -18.85 6.36 -8.95
C GLU A 23 -18.07 6.65 -7.68
N ARG A 24 -18.77 6.69 -6.55
CA ARG A 24 -18.14 6.95 -5.26
C ARG A 24 -17.12 5.86 -4.91
N THR A 25 -17.47 4.60 -5.15
CA THR A 25 -16.58 3.46 -4.88
C THR A 25 -15.35 3.51 -5.79
N LEU A 26 -15.54 3.85 -7.05
CA LEU A 26 -14.48 3.97 -8.03
C LEU A 26 -13.51 5.11 -7.68
N ASN A 27 -14.03 6.28 -7.27
CA ASN A 27 -13.21 7.39 -6.81
C ASN A 27 -12.39 7.03 -5.56
N LEU A 28 -13.00 6.38 -4.57
CA LEU A 28 -12.28 5.90 -3.38
C LEU A 28 -11.18 4.89 -3.74
N TYR A 29 -11.44 3.99 -4.70
CA TYR A 29 -10.46 3.05 -5.19
C TYR A 29 -9.26 3.77 -5.86
N TYR A 30 -9.53 4.77 -6.70
CA TYR A 30 -8.49 5.57 -7.34
C TYR A 30 -7.65 6.35 -6.32
N GLU A 31 -8.29 7.02 -5.36
CA GLU A 31 -7.61 7.75 -4.28
C GLU A 31 -6.69 6.82 -3.46
N ASN A 32 -7.18 5.64 -3.07
CA ASN A 32 -6.38 4.65 -2.35
C ASN A 32 -5.20 4.15 -3.21
N THR A 33 -5.40 3.95 -4.51
CA THR A 33 -4.34 3.51 -5.43
C THR A 33 -3.23 4.56 -5.51
N ILE A 34 -3.59 5.84 -5.63
CA ILE A 34 -2.62 6.95 -5.66
C ILE A 34 -1.80 6.99 -4.36
N GLN A 35 -2.43 6.77 -3.21
CA GLN A 35 -1.72 6.76 -1.92
C GLN A 35 -0.76 5.57 -1.80
N LYS A 36 -1.20 4.37 -2.19
CA LYS A 36 -0.34 3.19 -2.25
C LYS A 36 0.88 3.43 -3.15
N ASP A 37 0.66 4.01 -4.32
CA ASP A 37 1.73 4.32 -5.27
C ASP A 37 2.69 5.38 -4.74
N LYS A 38 2.19 6.38 -3.99
CA LYS A 38 3.04 7.38 -3.31
C LYS A 38 4.00 6.71 -2.33
N ILE A 39 3.48 5.81 -1.48
CA ILE A 39 4.30 5.06 -0.51
C ILE A 39 5.32 4.18 -1.22
N ARG A 40 4.88 3.35 -2.18
CA ARG A 40 5.76 2.40 -2.87
C ARG A 40 6.82 3.07 -3.74
N ARG A 41 6.58 4.29 -4.20
CA ARG A 41 7.57 5.07 -4.95
C ARG A 41 8.75 5.50 -4.09
N ASN A 42 8.52 5.79 -2.80
CA ASN A 42 9.58 6.18 -1.88
C ASN A 42 9.22 5.84 -0.42
N PHE A 43 9.65 4.66 0.02
CA PHE A 43 9.45 4.22 1.40
C PHE A 43 10.16 5.12 2.41
N ALA A 44 11.29 5.74 2.07
CA ALA A 44 12.00 6.61 3.01
C ALA A 44 11.18 7.87 3.35
N ASP A 45 10.59 8.51 2.34
CA ASP A 45 9.70 9.66 2.55
C ASP A 45 8.48 9.24 3.36
N ALA A 46 7.85 8.11 2.99
CA ALA A 46 6.67 7.60 3.67
C ALA A 46 6.94 7.28 5.15
N LEU A 47 8.06 6.62 5.47
CA LEU A 47 8.46 6.30 6.84
C LEU A 47 8.81 7.55 7.66
N SER A 48 9.16 8.67 7.02
CA SER A 48 9.37 9.95 7.69
C SER A 48 8.06 10.71 7.95
N GLU A 49 7.08 10.60 7.04
CA GLU A 49 5.84 11.38 7.05
C GLU A 49 4.74 10.70 7.89
N TYR A 50 4.65 9.37 7.82
CA TYR A 50 3.53 8.62 8.38
C TYR A 50 3.94 7.74 9.57
N GLU A 51 2.93 7.41 10.38
CA GLU A 51 3.03 6.35 11.38
C GLU A 51 2.91 4.97 10.72
N VAL A 52 3.55 3.97 11.34
CA VAL A 52 3.62 2.60 10.79
C VAL A 52 2.21 2.02 10.54
N ASN A 53 1.31 2.17 11.51
CA ASN A 53 -0.08 1.71 11.39
C ASN A 53 -0.84 2.37 10.23
N GLU A 54 -0.49 3.62 9.89
CA GLU A 54 -1.10 4.32 8.77
C GLU A 54 -0.58 3.80 7.43
N ILE A 55 0.74 3.58 7.31
CA ILE A 55 1.37 2.95 6.15
C ILE A 55 0.77 1.55 5.92
N ALA A 56 0.74 0.72 6.96
CA ALA A 56 0.15 -0.62 6.95
C ALA A 56 -1.30 -0.58 6.44
N ARG A 57 -2.13 0.30 7.01
CA ARG A 57 -3.54 0.45 6.58
C ARG A 57 -3.67 0.89 5.13
N ILE A 58 -2.86 1.85 4.67
CA ILE A 58 -2.89 2.33 3.27
C ILE A 58 -2.47 1.21 2.31
N LEU A 59 -1.45 0.43 2.67
CA LEU A 59 -0.99 -0.72 1.90
C LEU A 59 -1.88 -1.96 2.07
N GLU A 60 -2.95 -1.87 2.89
CA GLU A 60 -3.86 -2.97 3.24
C GLU A 60 -3.14 -4.17 3.84
N TYR A 61 -2.13 -3.90 4.67
CA TYR A 61 -1.31 -4.89 5.37
C TYR A 61 -0.60 -5.85 4.41
N GLY A 62 -0.29 -5.37 3.19
CA GLY A 62 0.24 -6.15 2.10
C GLY A 62 1.52 -5.56 1.51
N LEU A 63 2.61 -6.32 1.63
CA LEU A 63 3.91 -6.01 1.02
C LEU A 63 4.23 -6.99 -0.11
N SER A 64 4.67 -6.45 -1.24
CA SER A 64 5.17 -7.24 -2.37
C SER A 64 6.66 -7.55 -2.20
N LYS A 65 7.19 -8.46 -3.04
CA LYS A 65 8.63 -8.76 -3.06
C LYS A 65 9.50 -7.53 -3.36
N SER A 66 9.04 -6.65 -4.25
CA SER A 66 9.75 -5.39 -4.54
C SER A 66 9.72 -4.45 -3.34
N ASP A 67 8.60 -4.39 -2.61
CA ASP A 67 8.51 -3.58 -1.39
C ASP A 67 9.51 -4.08 -0.34
N LEU A 68 9.59 -5.40 -0.12
CA LEU A 68 10.57 -6.02 0.78
C LEU A 68 12.01 -5.73 0.34
N SER A 69 12.30 -5.75 -0.96
CA SER A 69 13.63 -5.40 -1.49
C SER A 69 14.02 -3.96 -1.17
N GLU A 70 13.11 -3.00 -1.37
CA GLU A 70 13.37 -1.59 -1.06
C GLU A 70 13.52 -1.35 0.45
N LEU A 71 12.65 -1.96 1.26
CA LEU A 71 12.76 -1.90 2.72
C LEU A 71 14.07 -2.53 3.21
N ALA A 72 14.52 -3.65 2.61
CA ALA A 72 15.79 -4.28 2.92
C ALA A 72 16.98 -3.35 2.62
N LYS A 73 16.96 -2.64 1.48
CA LYS A 73 18.00 -1.66 1.12
C LYS A 73 18.11 -0.54 2.16
N LEU A 74 16.97 0.04 2.57
CA LEU A 74 16.92 1.09 3.59
C LEU A 74 17.41 0.58 4.95
N HIS A 75 16.95 -0.60 5.36
CA HIS A 75 17.32 -1.21 6.63
C HIS A 75 18.82 -1.55 6.68
N LYS A 76 19.39 -2.11 5.60
CA LYS A 76 20.83 -2.37 5.42
C LYS A 76 21.66 -1.09 5.51
N ALA A 77 21.15 0.01 4.97
CA ALA A 77 21.73 1.35 5.09
C ALA A 77 21.53 1.99 6.48
N LYS A 78 20.96 1.26 7.45
CA LYS A 78 20.67 1.69 8.83
C LYS A 78 19.66 2.84 8.93
N HIS A 79 18.81 3.01 7.92
CA HIS A 79 17.73 3.98 7.93
C HIS A 79 16.42 3.35 8.40
N PHE A 80 15.69 4.06 9.25
CA PHE A 80 14.35 3.71 9.72
C PHE A 80 14.20 2.29 10.30
N ARG A 81 15.29 1.67 10.79
CA ARG A 81 15.31 0.25 11.18
C ARG A 81 14.14 -0.16 12.07
N ALA A 82 13.94 0.54 13.18
CA ALA A 82 12.84 0.25 14.11
C ALA A 82 11.45 0.38 13.47
N LYS A 83 11.22 1.41 12.62
CA LYS A 83 9.94 1.57 11.91
C LYS A 83 9.74 0.48 10.84
N ILE A 84 10.80 0.04 10.18
CA ILE A 84 10.73 -1.05 9.20
C ILE A 84 10.41 -2.37 9.91
N GLU A 85 11.08 -2.67 11.02
CA GLU A 85 10.82 -3.85 11.86
C GLU A 85 9.36 -3.83 12.40
N ASP A 86 8.88 -2.68 12.87
CA ASP A 86 7.49 -2.48 13.32
C ASP A 86 6.47 -2.65 12.17
N LEU A 87 6.77 -2.15 10.98
CA LEU A 87 5.90 -2.33 9.80
C LEU A 87 5.80 -3.80 9.40
N LEU A 88 6.93 -4.50 9.33
CA LEU A 88 6.96 -5.92 8.99
C LEU A 88 6.17 -6.75 10.01
N THR A 89 6.29 -6.44 11.31
CA THR A 89 5.53 -7.16 12.35
C THR A 89 4.04 -6.82 12.32
N THR A 90 3.68 -5.55 12.08
CA THR A 90 2.28 -5.11 11.92
C THR A 90 1.59 -5.81 10.75
N ASP A 91 2.32 -6.03 9.66
CA ASP A 91 1.82 -6.70 8.45
C ASP A 91 1.98 -8.23 8.51
N ASN A 92 2.39 -8.80 9.65
CA ASN A 92 2.65 -10.24 9.88
C ASN A 92 3.81 -10.87 9.07
N PHE A 93 4.76 -10.07 8.60
CA PHE A 93 6.02 -10.49 7.95
C PHE A 93 7.13 -10.75 8.98
N HIS A 94 6.84 -11.52 10.04
CA HIS A 94 7.78 -11.77 11.14
C HIS A 94 9.07 -12.45 10.70
N THR A 95 8.99 -13.39 9.75
CA THR A 95 10.18 -14.06 9.20
C THR A 95 11.11 -13.08 8.49
N ASP A 96 10.55 -12.13 7.74
CA ASP A 96 11.31 -11.11 7.04
C ASP A 96 11.93 -10.11 8.02
N CYS A 97 11.19 -9.74 9.06
CA CYS A 97 11.73 -8.94 10.17
C CYS A 97 12.94 -9.62 10.81
N ASP A 98 12.83 -10.91 11.14
CA ASP A 98 13.94 -11.70 11.71
C ASP A 98 15.15 -11.74 10.77
N ASN A 99 14.92 -11.87 9.46
CA ASN A 99 15.99 -11.85 8.47
C ASN A 99 16.68 -10.49 8.38
N PHE A 100 15.93 -9.40 8.48
CA PHE A 100 16.47 -8.04 8.47
C PHE A 100 17.34 -7.79 9.71
N VAL A 101 16.89 -8.22 10.89
CA VAL A 101 17.65 -8.14 12.15
C VAL A 101 18.94 -8.95 12.08
N LYS A 102 18.91 -10.13 11.45
CA LYS A 102 20.08 -11.01 11.22
C LYS A 102 20.96 -10.57 10.06
N GLU A 103 20.60 -9.48 9.37
CA GLU A 103 21.32 -8.95 8.21
C GLU A 103 21.38 -9.88 6.99
N ASN A 104 20.40 -10.78 6.85
CA ASN A 104 20.25 -11.72 5.72
C ASN A 104 19.70 -11.04 4.46
N TYR A 105 20.27 -9.91 4.05
CA TYR A 105 19.73 -9.09 2.95
C TYR A 105 19.87 -9.72 1.56
N ASP A 106 20.78 -10.68 1.40
CA ASP A 106 21.00 -11.39 0.13
C ASP A 106 19.77 -12.21 -0.31
N LEU A 107 18.79 -12.41 0.58
CA LEU A 107 17.50 -13.01 0.26
C LEU A 107 16.53 -12.03 -0.45
N TYR A 108 16.82 -10.73 -0.41
CA TYR A 108 15.92 -9.64 -0.81
C TYR A 108 16.51 -8.70 -1.87
N ILE A 109 17.84 -8.59 -1.90
CA ILE A 109 18.56 -7.66 -2.76
C ILE A 109 19.43 -8.50 -3.70
N GLU A 110 19.11 -8.45 -4.99
CA GLU A 110 19.97 -8.96 -6.07
C GLU A 110 21.13 -7.99 -6.35
#